data_AF-A0A238LLK6-F1
#
_entry.id   AF-A0A238LLK6-F1
#
_cell.length_a   1.000
_cell.length_b   1.000
_cell.length_c   1.000
_cell.angle_alpha   90.00
_cell.angle_beta   90.00
_cell.angle_gamma   90.00
#
_symmetry.space_group_name_H-M   'P 1'
#
loop_
_entity.id
_entity.type
_entity.pdbx_description
1 polymer ?
#
loop_
_entity_poly.entity_id
_entity_poly.type
_entity_poly.pdbx_seq_one_letter_code
_entity_poly.pdbx_strand_id
1 'polypeptide(L)'
;MSYAGAADTGPCEGRHASPSSPTGAGKARTKEPLTETFVFRCTASEKAQLRAKAEAAGLPASTLLREALGLTEARRRKPIPRLDPALVLAVGRIGGNLNQIARWLNYTMKVGRTDLDTLTVARRLVVIERQLAALLDEARRC
;
A
#
# COMPACT_ATOMS: atom_id res chain seq x y z
N MET A 1 -52.47 28.15 21.51
CA MET A 1 -51.92 28.26 20.15
C MET A 1 -50.86 27.18 19.99
N SER A 2 -51.10 26.30 19.02
CA SER A 2 -50.30 25.12 18.68
C SER A 2 -49.12 25.52 17.79
N TYR A 3 -47.98 24.85 17.90
CA TYR A 3 -47.38 24.09 16.79
C TYR A 3 -46.39 23.06 17.34
N ALA A 4 -46.55 21.84 16.83
CA ALA A 4 -45.74 20.66 17.08
C ALA A 4 -44.73 20.42 15.93
N GLY A 5 -43.77 19.51 16.17
CA GLY A 5 -42.98 18.80 15.15
C GLY A 5 -41.71 19.53 14.71
N ALA A 6 -40.66 18.87 14.23
CA ALA A 6 -40.30 17.47 14.08
C ALA A 6 -38.80 17.48 13.71
N ALA A 7 -38.13 16.35 13.88
CA ALA A 7 -36.72 16.16 13.58
C ALA A 7 -36.40 16.45 12.10
N ASP A 8 -35.29 17.15 11.86
CA ASP A 8 -34.63 17.19 10.54
C ASP A 8 -33.13 16.95 10.74
N THR A 9 -32.77 15.68 10.88
CA THR A 9 -31.42 15.20 10.58
C THR A 9 -31.32 15.10 9.06
N GLY A 10 -31.01 16.22 8.42
CA GLY A 10 -30.70 16.23 6.99
C GLY A 10 -29.45 15.40 6.67
N PRO A 11 -29.37 14.75 5.49
CA PRO A 11 -28.21 13.98 5.10
C PRO A 11 -27.02 14.91 4.91
N CYS A 12 -25.88 14.57 5.52
CA CYS A 12 -24.61 15.23 5.23
C CYS A 12 -24.18 14.87 3.80
N GLU A 13 -24.72 15.59 2.81
CA GLU A 13 -24.28 15.49 1.43
C GLU A 13 -22.84 16.00 1.29
N GLY A 14 -21.97 15.09 0.85
CA GLY A 14 -20.83 15.40 -0.01
C GLY A 14 -19.83 16.45 0.46
N ARG A 15 -18.87 16.06 1.30
CA ARG A 15 -17.54 16.69 1.23
C ARG A 15 -16.89 16.27 -0.09
N HIS A 16 -17.13 17.06 -1.13
CA HIS A 16 -16.37 17.01 -2.38
C HIS A 16 -14.87 17.15 -2.06
N ALA A 17 -14.11 16.08 -2.28
CA ALA A 17 -12.66 16.14 -2.29
C ALA A 17 -12.22 17.05 -3.45
N SER A 18 -11.33 18.01 -3.16
CA SER A 18 -10.81 18.96 -4.14
C SER A 18 -10.13 18.24 -5.33
N PRO A 19 -10.29 18.72 -6.58
CA PRO A 19 -9.73 18.09 -7.76
C PRO A 19 -8.28 18.56 -7.93
N SER A 20 -7.34 17.91 -7.25
CA SER A 20 -5.91 18.15 -7.50
C SER A 20 -5.10 16.88 -7.25
N SER A 21 -5.36 15.87 -8.08
CA SER A 21 -4.42 14.78 -8.30
C SER A 21 -4.49 14.42 -9.78
N PRO A 22 -3.45 14.69 -10.60
CA PRO A 22 -3.35 14.07 -11.90
C PRO A 22 -2.81 12.66 -11.68
N THR A 23 -3.58 11.81 -11.01
CA THR A 23 -3.39 10.36 -11.14
C THR A 23 -4.22 9.96 -12.33
N GLY A 24 -3.78 10.39 -13.52
CA GLY A 24 -4.17 9.77 -14.76
C GLY A 24 -3.70 8.33 -14.67
N ALA A 25 -4.53 7.46 -14.11
CA ALA A 25 -4.41 6.03 -14.30
C ALA A 25 -4.52 5.85 -15.81
N GLY A 26 -3.36 5.73 -16.47
CA GLY A 26 -3.29 5.41 -17.89
C GLY A 26 -4.23 4.23 -18.11
N LYS A 27 -5.17 4.38 -19.07
CA LYS A 27 -6.17 3.36 -19.39
C LYS A 27 -5.48 2.00 -19.39
N ALA A 28 -5.77 1.17 -18.40
CA ALA A 28 -5.28 -0.20 -18.38
C ALA A 28 -5.78 -0.85 -19.67
N ARG A 29 -4.87 -1.30 -20.54
CA ARG A 29 -5.24 -2.03 -21.76
C ARG A 29 -6.17 -3.17 -21.33
N THR A 30 -7.43 -3.11 -21.75
CA THR A 30 -8.42 -4.17 -21.55
C THR A 30 -7.90 -5.42 -22.27
N LYS A 31 -7.31 -6.35 -21.53
CA LYS A 31 -6.96 -7.68 -22.06
C LYS A 31 -8.26 -8.39 -22.42
N GLU A 32 -8.30 -9.01 -23.60
CA GLU A 32 -9.42 -9.85 -24.00
C GLU A 32 -9.68 -10.94 -22.95
N PRO A 33 -10.95 -11.22 -22.61
CA PRO A 33 -11.29 -12.22 -21.62
C PRO A 33 -10.93 -13.62 -22.13
N LEU A 34 -10.36 -14.46 -21.26
CA LEU A 34 -10.11 -15.87 -21.58
C LEU A 34 -11.44 -16.63 -21.49
N THR A 35 -12.06 -16.93 -22.63
CA THR A 35 -13.38 -17.58 -22.72
C THR A 35 -13.31 -19.11 -22.84
N GLU A 36 -12.22 -19.64 -23.38
CA GLU A 36 -12.05 -21.08 -23.63
C GLU A 36 -11.41 -21.82 -22.44
N THR A 37 -11.85 -23.06 -22.19
CA THR A 37 -11.37 -23.89 -21.09
C THR A 37 -10.60 -25.11 -21.60
N PHE A 38 -9.42 -25.36 -21.03
CA PHE A 38 -8.61 -26.55 -21.29
C PHE A 38 -8.70 -27.54 -20.13
N VAL A 39 -9.17 -28.78 -20.38
CA VAL A 39 -9.30 -29.84 -19.37
C VAL A 39 -8.16 -30.83 -19.50
N PHE A 40 -7.37 -30.99 -18.43
CA PHE A 40 -6.23 -31.90 -18.38
C PHE A 40 -6.51 -33.06 -17.42
N ARG A 41 -6.62 -34.30 -17.96
CA ARG A 41 -6.69 -35.51 -17.14
C ARG A 41 -5.29 -35.89 -16.69
N CYS A 42 -5.10 -36.00 -15.37
CA CYS A 42 -3.83 -36.36 -14.76
C CYS A 42 -4.08 -37.26 -13.55
N THR A 43 -3.04 -37.98 -13.17
CA THR A 43 -2.99 -38.76 -11.93
C THR A 43 -2.86 -37.82 -10.71
N ALA A 44 -3.13 -38.36 -9.51
CA ALA A 44 -3.03 -37.58 -8.28
C ALA A 44 -1.59 -37.06 -8.02
N SER A 45 -0.57 -37.85 -8.36
CA SER A 45 0.84 -37.49 -8.20
C SER A 45 1.23 -36.33 -9.12
N GLU A 46 0.83 -36.38 -10.39
CA GLU A 46 1.07 -35.32 -11.37
C GLU A 46 0.40 -34.00 -10.95
N LYS A 47 -0.84 -34.09 -10.44
CA LYS A 47 -1.55 -32.92 -9.90
C LYS A 47 -0.81 -32.30 -8.71
N ALA A 48 -0.25 -33.12 -7.82
CA ALA A 48 0.53 -32.64 -6.67
C ALA A 48 1.83 -31.97 -7.14
N GLN A 49 2.54 -32.56 -8.09
CA GLN A 49 3.76 -31.98 -8.66
C GLN A 49 3.49 -30.64 -9.36
N LEU A 50 2.39 -30.52 -10.12
CA LEU A 50 2.00 -29.27 -10.77
C LEU A 50 1.73 -28.16 -9.75
N ARG A 51 1.04 -28.48 -8.65
CA ARG A 51 0.78 -27.54 -7.55
C ARG A 51 2.06 -27.10 -6.86
N ALA A 52 2.94 -28.05 -6.52
CA ALA A 52 4.22 -27.73 -5.89
C ALA A 52 5.09 -26.81 -6.77
N LYS A 53 5.14 -27.07 -8.08
CA LYS A 53 5.84 -26.20 -9.03
C LYS A 53 5.23 -24.79 -9.11
N ALA A 54 3.91 -24.69 -9.09
CA ALA A 54 3.20 -23.41 -9.11
C ALA A 54 3.44 -22.60 -7.82
N GLU A 55 3.39 -23.24 -6.65
CA GLU A 55 3.69 -22.64 -5.36
C GLU A 55 5.14 -22.17 -5.26
N ALA A 56 6.10 -23.00 -5.67
CA ALA A 56 7.52 -22.63 -5.69
C ALA A 56 7.79 -21.41 -6.60
N ALA A 57 7.04 -21.29 -7.70
CA ALA A 57 7.12 -20.13 -8.60
C ALA A 57 6.31 -18.91 -8.11
N GLY A 58 5.45 -19.06 -7.10
CA GLY A 58 4.55 -18.00 -6.62
C GLY A 58 3.47 -17.61 -7.63
N LEU A 59 3.08 -18.54 -8.51
CA LEU A 59 2.13 -18.32 -9.60
C LEU A 59 0.96 -19.31 -9.52
N PRO A 60 -0.24 -18.95 -9.98
CA PRO A 60 -1.31 -19.94 -10.14
C PRO A 60 -0.95 -20.92 -11.26
N ALA A 61 -1.41 -22.17 -11.14
CA ALA A 61 -1.10 -23.25 -12.09
C ALA A 61 -1.46 -22.89 -13.55
N SER A 62 -2.55 -22.14 -13.77
CA SER A 62 -2.94 -21.66 -15.11
C SER A 62 -1.92 -20.69 -15.72
N THR A 63 -1.26 -19.87 -14.90
CA THR A 63 -0.20 -18.97 -15.38
C THR A 63 1.08 -19.74 -15.68
N LEU A 64 1.42 -20.74 -14.87
CA LEU A 64 2.55 -21.63 -15.12
C LEU A 64 2.38 -22.41 -16.44
N LEU A 65 1.17 -22.89 -16.72
CA LEU A 65 0.86 -23.56 -18.00
C LEU A 65 0.96 -22.61 -19.20
N ARG A 66 0.48 -21.37 -19.06
CA ARG A 66 0.59 -20.35 -20.13
C ARG A 66 2.04 -19.90 -20.35
N GLU A 67 2.86 -19.86 -19.31
CA GLU A 67 4.31 -19.63 -19.41
C GLU A 67 5.01 -20.79 -20.14
N ALA A 68 4.65 -22.04 -19.83
CA ALA A 68 5.21 -23.22 -20.54
C ALA A 68 4.88 -23.23 -22.04
N LEU A 69 3.75 -22.64 -22.44
CA LEU A 69 3.36 -22.45 -23.83
C LEU A 69 4.00 -21.20 -24.48
N GLY A 70 4.81 -20.44 -23.74
CA GLY A 70 5.42 -19.20 -24.23
C GLY A 70 4.43 -18.03 -24.42
N LEU A 71 3.19 -18.16 -23.93
CA LEU A 71 2.13 -17.17 -24.11
C LEU A 71 2.22 -15.99 -23.14
N THR A 72 3.01 -16.13 -22.06
CA THR A 72 3.20 -15.09 -21.05
C THR A 72 4.58 -15.18 -20.42
N GLU A 73 5.27 -14.04 -20.28
CA GLU A 73 6.35 -13.90 -19.31
C GLU A 73 5.73 -13.60 -17.94
N ALA A 74 5.68 -14.61 -17.08
CA ALA A 74 5.24 -14.40 -15.71
C ALA A 74 6.31 -13.57 -14.99
N ARG A 75 5.97 -12.32 -14.65
CA ARG A 75 6.82 -11.48 -13.79
C ARG A 75 6.90 -12.15 -12.42
N ARG A 76 7.93 -12.99 -12.22
CA ARG A 76 8.21 -13.64 -10.94
C ARG A 76 8.26 -12.54 -9.89
N ARG A 77 7.32 -12.56 -8.94
CA ARG A 77 7.39 -11.65 -7.80
C ARG A 77 8.68 -11.99 -7.09
N LYS A 78 9.59 -11.02 -6.96
CA LYS A 78 10.73 -11.19 -6.05
C LYS A 78 10.15 -11.65 -4.71
N PRO A 79 10.66 -12.75 -4.12
CA PRO A 79 10.24 -13.15 -2.80
C PRO A 79 10.33 -11.91 -1.92
N ILE A 80 9.18 -11.48 -1.37
CA ILE A 80 9.19 -10.36 -0.43
C ILE A 80 10.06 -10.86 0.73
N PRO A 81 11.17 -10.17 1.06
CA PRO A 81 11.98 -10.55 2.19
C PRO A 81 11.06 -10.72 3.40
N ARG A 82 11.16 -11.85 4.10
CA ARG A 82 10.43 -12.06 5.35
C ARG A 82 11.02 -11.11 6.38
N LEU A 83 10.49 -9.89 6.40
CA LEU A 83 10.88 -8.85 7.33
C LEU A 83 9.88 -8.85 8.50
N ASP A 84 10.36 -8.63 9.71
CA ASP A 84 9.50 -8.57 10.89
C ASP A 84 8.40 -7.49 10.68
N PRO A 85 7.11 -7.88 10.66
CA PRO A 85 6.01 -6.93 10.50
C PRO A 85 6.00 -5.83 11.56
N ALA A 86 6.47 -6.12 12.79
CA ALA A 86 6.53 -5.13 13.86
C ALA A 86 7.54 -4.02 13.53
N LEU A 87 8.72 -4.40 13.01
CA LEU A 87 9.74 -3.46 12.55
C LEU A 87 9.24 -2.59 11.39
N VAL A 88 8.54 -3.19 10.42
CA VAL A 88 7.95 -2.46 9.29
C VAL A 88 6.95 -1.41 9.77
N LEU A 89 6.08 -1.77 10.72
CA LEU A 89 5.10 -0.86 11.30
C LEU A 89 5.77 0.28 12.08
N ALA A 90 6.82 -0.03 12.86
CA ALA A 90 7.55 0.97 13.63
C ALA A 90 8.23 2.01 12.73
N VAL A 91 8.91 1.56 11.69
CA VAL A 91 9.51 2.46 10.67
C VAL A 91 8.44 3.26 9.94
N GLY A 92 7.30 2.64 9.60
CA GLY A 92 6.16 3.31 8.98
C GLY A 92 5.60 4.46 9.83
N ARG A 93 5.49 4.27 11.15
CA ARG A 93 5.05 5.32 12.09
C ARG A 93 6.01 6.50 12.13
N ILE A 94 7.33 6.23 12.17
CA ILE A 94 8.36 7.26 12.11
C ILE A 94 8.28 8.06 10.80
N GLY A 95 8.16 7.36 9.67
CA GLY A 95 7.97 7.99 8.35
C GLY A 95 6.71 8.86 8.29
N GLY A 96 5.61 8.40 8.91
CA GLY A 96 4.38 9.17 9.05
C GLY A 96 4.58 10.49 9.78
N ASN A 97 5.32 10.49 10.89
CA ASN A 97 5.64 11.69 11.67
C ASN A 97 6.50 12.67 10.87
N LEU A 98 7.55 12.19 10.18
CA LEU A 98 8.38 13.03 9.31
C LEU A 98 7.55 13.67 8.19
N ASN A 99 6.66 12.89 7.57
CA ASN A 99 5.78 13.40 6.52
C ASN A 99 4.78 14.44 7.03
N GLN A 100 4.34 14.36 8.29
CA GLN A 100 3.52 15.41 8.91
C GLN A 100 4.31 16.72 9.08
N ILE A 101 5.56 16.63 9.56
CA ILE A 101 6.44 17.80 9.69
C ILE A 101 6.67 18.42 8.31
N ALA A 102 7.05 17.63 7.31
CA ALA A 102 7.29 18.11 5.95
C ALA A 102 6.04 18.78 5.34
N ARG A 103 4.87 18.16 5.48
CA ARG A 103 3.61 18.75 4.98
C ARG A 103 3.29 20.07 5.66
N TRP A 104 3.46 20.15 6.98
CA TRP A 104 3.23 21.38 7.72
C TRP A 104 4.20 22.48 7.29
N LEU A 105 5.50 22.19 7.19
CA LEU A 105 6.52 23.12 6.69
C LEU A 105 6.18 23.66 5.30
N ASN A 106 5.91 22.75 4.35
CA ASN A 106 5.55 23.13 2.98
C ASN A 106 4.28 23.99 2.94
N TYR A 107 3.28 23.67 3.76
CA TYR A 107 2.07 24.47 3.87
C TYR A 107 2.36 25.88 4.43
N THR A 108 3.13 25.98 5.52
CA THR A 108 3.48 27.27 6.12
C THR A 108 4.25 28.17 5.16
N MET A 109 5.22 27.61 4.41
CA MET A 109 5.95 28.32 3.37
C MET A 109 5.04 28.79 2.23
N LYS A 110 4.11 27.92 1.78
CA LYS A 110 3.18 28.24 0.69
C LYS A 110 2.23 29.40 1.04
N VAL A 111 1.82 29.51 2.31
CA VAL A 111 0.95 30.59 2.79
C VAL A 111 1.75 31.84 3.18
N GLY A 112 3.07 31.84 3.00
CA GLY A 112 3.94 33.00 3.27
C GLY A 112 4.12 33.30 4.76
N ARG A 113 3.83 32.34 5.64
CA ARG A 113 4.05 32.49 7.08
C ARG A 113 5.53 32.31 7.40
N THR A 114 6.11 33.31 8.06
CA THR A 114 7.52 33.33 8.46
C THR A 114 7.71 33.08 9.96
N ASP A 115 6.62 33.01 10.74
CA ASP A 115 6.58 32.76 12.19
C ASP A 115 6.71 31.27 12.53
N LEU A 116 7.64 30.59 11.86
CA LEU A 116 7.88 29.17 12.08
C LEU A 116 8.60 28.96 13.42
N ASP A 117 8.00 28.17 14.31
CA ASP A 117 8.69 27.71 15.52
C ASP A 117 9.72 26.61 15.17
N THR A 118 10.87 27.06 14.68
CA THR A 118 12.00 26.23 14.26
C THR A 118 12.56 25.39 15.41
N LEU A 119 12.49 25.89 16.65
CA LEU A 119 12.92 25.15 17.83
C LEU A 119 12.03 23.94 18.10
N THR A 120 10.71 24.11 17.97
CA THR A 120 9.77 22.97 18.08
C THR A 120 9.98 21.95 16.98
N VAL A 121 10.26 22.38 15.74
CA VAL A 121 10.59 21.46 14.64
C VAL A 121 11.87 20.69 14.94
N ALA A 122 12.94 21.38 15.32
CA ALA A 122 14.22 20.77 15.66
C ALA A 122 14.07 19.75 16.79
N ARG A 123 13.32 20.10 17.85
CA ARG A 123 13.03 19.17 18.96
C ARG A 123 12.32 17.90 18.47
N ARG A 124 11.31 18.02 17.60
CA ARG A 124 10.60 16.86 17.04
C ARG A 124 11.51 15.98 16.19
N LEU A 125 12.40 16.58 15.41
CA LEU A 125 13.37 15.82 14.61
C LEU A 125 14.34 15.03 15.49
N VAL A 126 14.85 15.63 16.57
CA VAL A 126 15.72 14.92 17.54
C VAL A 126 14.99 13.76 18.21
N VAL A 127 13.71 13.92 18.54
CA VAL A 127 12.90 12.81 19.09
C VAL A 127 12.79 11.66 18.07
N ILE A 128 12.54 11.97 16.79
CA ILE A 128 12.45 10.97 15.73
C ILE A 128 13.79 10.24 15.53
N GLU A 129 14.90 10.97 15.54
CA GLU A 129 16.25 10.40 15.45
C GLU A 129 16.50 9.41 16.59
N ARG A 130 16.17 9.77 17.84
CA ARG A 130 16.30 8.89 19.00
C ARG A 130 15.41 7.64 18.90
N GLN A 131 14.18 7.78 18.42
CA GLN A 131 13.28 6.64 18.18
C GLN A 131 13.85 5.69 17.13
N LEU A 132 14.43 6.23 16.06
CA LEU A 132 15.07 5.43 15.02
C LEU A 132 16.31 4.70 15.55
N ALA A 133 17.14 5.39 16.34
CA ALA A 133 18.31 4.78 16.98
C ALA A 133 17.92 3.61 17.89
N ALA A 134 16.89 3.79 18.73
CA ALA A 134 16.37 2.72 19.59
C ALA A 134 15.88 1.50 18.79
N LEU A 135 15.13 1.72 17.71
CA LEU A 135 14.67 0.63 16.82
C LEU A 135 15.84 -0.10 16.16
N LEU A 136 16.89 0.61 15.74
CA LEU A 136 18.08 0.00 15.17
C LEU A 136 18.83 -0.85 16.20
N ASP A 137 18.93 -0.38 17.44
CA ASP A 137 19.58 -1.11 18.51
C ASP A 137 18.78 -2.34 18.96
N GLU A 138 17.45 -2.29 18.91
CA GLU A 138 16.59 -3.46 19.11
C GLU A 138 16.75 -4.47 17.97
N ALA A 139 16.71 -3.99 16.72
CA ALA A 139 16.86 -4.85 15.55
C ALA A 139 18.25 -5.53 15.44
N ARG A 140 19.29 -4.93 16.03
CA ARG A 140 20.65 -5.51 16.10
C ARG A 140 20.81 -6.55 17.21
N ARG A 141 19.93 -6.54 18.20
CA ARG A 141 19.96 -7.49 19.34
C ARG A 141 19.17 -8.78 19.05
N CYS A 142 18.36 -8.77 18.00
CA CYS A 142 17.61 -9.93 17.48
C CYS A 142 18.42 -10.65 16.38
#